data_AF-A0A9P7CWT8-F1
#
_entry.id   AF-A0A9P7CWT8-F1
#
_cell.length_a   1.000
_cell.length_b   1.000
_cell.length_c   1.000
_cell.angle_alpha   90.00
_cell.angle_beta   90.00
_cell.angle_gamma   90.00
#
_symmetry.space_group_name_H-M   'P 1'
#
loop_
_entity.id
_entity.type
_entity.pdbx_description
1 polymer ?
#
loop_
_entity_poly.entity_id
_entity_poly.type
_entity_poly.pdbx_seq_one_letter_code
_entity_poly.pdbx_strand_id
1 'polypeptide(L)'
;MDRTKDEPDQWSETSAYNGIANGHTLLRQWHDPALQGTLQHHWMRTKKNVMPEITWSQLRRRFTPGFENFLDAGVHNGWYDAGNTLQIMIFRWIFIPWLQTELNAYKDRVNNTMKCRDHNKVLPHGIPELIYNSPEDFGALDFKVS
;
A
#
# COMPACT_ATOMS: atom_id res chain seq x y z
N MET A 1 -40.19 -7.51 3.66
CA MET A 1 -39.26 -6.86 4.61
C MET A 1 -38.06 -6.41 3.81
N ASP A 2 -38.16 -5.17 3.36
CA ASP A 2 -37.17 -4.48 2.54
C ASP A 2 -35.98 -4.10 3.44
N ARG A 3 -34.76 -4.44 3.02
CA ARG A 3 -33.53 -4.07 3.71
C ARG A 3 -32.82 -3.09 2.80
N THR A 4 -33.28 -1.84 2.82
CA THR A 4 -32.54 -0.72 2.27
C THR A 4 -31.18 -0.66 2.96
N LYS A 5 -30.13 -0.90 2.17
CA LYS A 5 -28.75 -0.72 2.58
C LYS A 5 -28.52 0.78 2.74
N ASP A 6 -28.42 1.24 3.99
CA ASP A 6 -27.69 2.46 4.30
C ASP A 6 -26.19 2.16 4.12
N GLU A 7 -25.74 2.18 2.87
CA GLU A 7 -24.33 2.23 2.53
C GLU A 7 -23.94 3.72 2.49
N PRO A 8 -23.09 4.23 3.42
CA PRO A 8 -22.75 5.64 3.43
C PRO A 8 -22.10 6.00 2.10
N ASP A 9 -22.65 7.04 1.49
CA ASP A 9 -22.40 7.45 0.12
C ASP A 9 -20.98 8.02 -0.02
N GLN A 10 -19.98 7.13 -0.08
CA GLN A 10 -18.54 7.42 -0.14
C GLN A 10 -18.16 8.34 -1.34
N TRP A 11 -19.05 8.43 -2.33
CA TRP A 11 -18.94 9.32 -3.50
C TRP A 11 -19.29 10.78 -3.17
N SER A 12 -20.09 11.04 -2.13
CA SER A 12 -20.41 12.40 -1.68
C SER A 12 -19.24 13.06 -0.95
N GLU A 13 -18.56 12.32 -0.07
CA GLU A 13 -17.43 12.80 0.74
C GLU A 13 -16.20 13.17 -0.10
N THR A 14 -15.91 12.39 -1.15
CA THR A 14 -14.80 12.67 -2.08
C THR A 14 -15.03 13.93 -2.91
N SER A 15 -16.30 14.23 -3.26
CA SER A 15 -16.65 15.47 -3.96
C SER A 15 -16.57 16.71 -3.05
N ALA A 16 -17.02 16.60 -1.80
CA ALA A 16 -16.92 17.66 -0.80
C ALA A 16 -15.45 18.00 -0.48
N TYR A 17 -14.61 16.98 -0.34
CA TYR A 17 -13.19 17.14 -0.05
C TYR A 17 -12.39 17.74 -1.22
N ASN A 18 -12.78 17.45 -2.47
CA ASN A 18 -12.27 18.15 -3.65
C ASN A 18 -12.58 19.66 -3.58
N GLY A 19 -13.77 20.04 -3.10
CA GLY A 19 -14.14 21.44 -2.88
C GLY A 19 -13.20 22.14 -1.90
N ILE A 20 -12.87 21.47 -0.79
CA ILE A 20 -11.97 22.01 0.25
C ILE A 20 -10.53 22.15 -0.27
N ALA A 21 -10.00 21.12 -0.95
CA ALA A 21 -8.63 21.15 -1.50
C ALA A 21 -8.48 22.20 -2.62
N ASN A 22 -9.51 22.37 -3.45
CA ASN A 22 -9.55 23.43 -4.47
C ASN A 22 -9.67 24.82 -3.82
N GLY A 23 -10.49 24.96 -2.77
CA GLY A 23 -10.57 26.21 -2.00
C GLY A 23 -9.23 26.60 -1.38
N HIS A 24 -8.51 25.64 -0.79
CA HIS A 24 -7.18 25.87 -0.24
C HIS A 24 -6.13 26.22 -1.32
N THR A 25 -6.22 25.59 -2.48
CA THR A 25 -5.37 25.93 -3.64
C THR A 25 -5.63 27.36 -4.10
N LEU A 26 -6.89 27.77 -4.20
CA LEU A 26 -7.30 29.13 -4.58
C LEU A 26 -6.79 30.17 -3.56
N LEU A 27 -6.96 29.92 -2.27
CA LEU A 27 -6.50 30.83 -1.20
C LEU A 27 -4.98 31.02 -1.25
N ARG A 28 -4.21 29.95 -1.47
CA ARG A 28 -2.74 30.03 -1.60
C ARG A 28 -2.31 30.81 -2.84
N GLN A 29 -2.97 30.59 -3.97
CA GLN A 29 -2.71 31.34 -5.21
C GLN A 29 -3.06 32.83 -5.07
N TRP A 30 -4.05 33.16 -4.23
CA TRP A 30 -4.43 34.54 -3.95
C TRP A 30 -3.41 35.27 -3.08
N HIS A 31 -2.82 34.58 -2.10
CA HIS A 31 -1.81 35.14 -1.21
C HIS A 31 -0.38 35.13 -1.79
N ASP A 32 -0.05 34.21 -2.69
CA ASP A 32 1.28 34.12 -3.31
C ASP A 32 1.17 34.12 -4.86
N PRO A 33 1.50 35.24 -5.52
CA PRO A 33 1.48 35.36 -6.98
C PRO A 33 2.39 34.36 -7.70
N ALA A 34 3.44 33.85 -7.04
CA ALA A 34 4.35 32.87 -7.64
C ALA A 34 3.70 31.49 -7.83
N LEU A 35 2.58 31.24 -7.15
CA LEU A 35 1.84 29.98 -7.18
C LEU A 35 0.67 29.98 -8.17
N GLN A 36 0.39 31.11 -8.83
CA GLN A 36 -0.68 31.22 -9.82
C GLN A 36 -0.52 30.17 -10.93
N GLY A 37 -1.60 29.44 -11.22
CA GLY A 37 -1.62 28.39 -12.23
C GLY A 37 -1.09 27.02 -11.76
N THR A 38 -0.62 26.90 -10.52
CA THR A 38 -0.14 25.62 -9.95
C THR A 38 -1.18 24.98 -9.02
N LEU A 39 -1.47 23.68 -9.21
CA LEU A 39 -2.35 22.92 -8.33
C LEU A 39 -1.56 22.51 -7.08
N GLN A 40 -2.02 22.89 -5.90
CA GLN A 40 -1.26 22.71 -4.64
C GLN A 40 -1.42 21.34 -3.98
N HIS A 41 -2.11 20.42 -4.65
CA HIS A 41 -2.38 19.10 -4.13
C HIS A 41 -2.41 18.09 -5.28
N HIS A 42 -1.90 16.89 -5.04
CA HIS A 42 -1.99 15.78 -5.97
C HIS A 42 -2.89 14.70 -5.38
N TRP A 43 -4.16 14.67 -5.82
CA TRP A 43 -5.02 13.53 -5.55
C TRP A 43 -4.61 12.35 -6.44
N MET A 44 -4.36 11.18 -5.84
CA MET A 44 -4.21 9.96 -6.61
C MET A 44 -5.52 9.68 -7.35
N ARG A 45 -5.51 9.91 -8.67
CA ARG A 45 -6.69 9.87 -9.54
C ARG A 45 -7.36 8.49 -9.60
N THR A 46 -6.71 7.42 -9.13
CA THR A 46 -7.30 6.08 -9.08
C THR A 46 -6.56 5.13 -8.14
N LYS A 47 -7.27 4.45 -7.23
CA LYS A 47 -6.75 3.40 -6.33
C LYS A 47 -6.35 2.08 -7.04
N LYS A 48 -5.94 2.14 -8.31
CA LYS A 48 -5.78 0.93 -9.15
C LYS A 48 -4.62 0.03 -8.72
N ASN A 49 -3.53 0.61 -8.20
CA ASN A 49 -2.31 -0.17 -7.90
C ASN A 49 -2.15 -0.54 -6.41
N VAL A 50 -2.91 0.08 -5.51
CA VAL A 50 -2.75 -0.12 -4.06
C VAL A 50 -2.99 -1.58 -3.66
N MET A 51 -4.03 -2.23 -4.19
CA MET A 51 -4.33 -3.62 -3.87
C MET A 51 -3.27 -4.60 -4.42
N PRO A 52 -2.87 -4.50 -5.71
CA PRO A 52 -1.72 -5.23 -6.22
C PRO A 52 -0.47 -5.02 -5.38
N GLU A 53 -0.09 -3.77 -5.08
CA GLU A 53 1.13 -3.44 -4.32
C GLU A 53 1.12 -4.00 -2.90
N ILE A 54 -0.01 -3.92 -2.19
CA ILE A 54 -0.16 -4.56 -0.87
C ILE A 54 0.06 -6.07 -1.00
N THR A 55 -0.49 -6.69 -2.04
CA THR A 55 -0.36 -8.13 -2.28
C THR A 55 1.10 -8.50 -2.58
N TRP A 56 1.78 -7.75 -3.46
CA TRP A 56 3.20 -7.92 -3.74
C TRP A 56 4.08 -7.72 -2.51
N SER A 57 3.77 -6.71 -1.69
CA SER A 57 4.46 -6.47 -0.42
C SER A 57 4.29 -7.66 0.55
N GLN A 58 3.09 -8.23 0.65
CA GLN A 58 2.85 -9.40 1.50
C GLN A 58 3.55 -10.65 0.97
N LEU A 59 3.55 -10.87 -0.35
CA LEU A 59 4.31 -11.96 -0.98
C LEU A 59 5.80 -11.81 -0.65
N ARG A 60 6.39 -10.62 -0.86
CA ARG A 60 7.79 -10.34 -0.58
C ARG A 60 8.18 -10.56 0.89
N ARG A 61 7.30 -10.21 1.83
CA ARG A 61 7.59 -10.32 3.27
C ARG A 61 7.37 -11.72 3.83
N ARG A 62 6.40 -12.47 3.30
CA ARG A 62 5.95 -13.75 3.89
C ARG A 62 6.39 -14.99 3.13
N PHE A 63 6.55 -14.89 1.81
CA PHE A 63 6.88 -16.03 0.95
C PHE A 63 8.37 -16.03 0.60
N THR A 64 8.88 -14.91 0.07
CA THR A 64 10.22 -14.84 -0.52
C THR A 64 11.40 -15.10 0.43
N PRO A 65 11.42 -14.63 1.70
CA PRO A 65 12.62 -14.74 2.53
C PRO A 65 13.03 -16.18 2.85
N GLY A 66 12.07 -17.11 2.92
CA GLY A 66 12.37 -18.53 3.16
C GLY A 66 13.21 -19.15 2.05
N PHE A 67 12.92 -18.80 0.79
CA PHE A 67 13.66 -19.30 -0.36
C PHE A 67 15.01 -18.59 -0.49
N GLU A 68 15.05 -17.27 -0.30
CA GLU A 68 16.31 -16.51 -0.37
C GLU A 68 17.32 -17.01 0.66
N ASN A 69 16.89 -17.19 1.91
CA ASN A 69 17.75 -17.72 2.98
C ASN A 69 18.24 -19.14 2.67
N PHE A 70 17.38 -20.00 2.10
CA PHE A 70 17.76 -21.36 1.73
C PHE A 70 18.78 -21.38 0.59
N LEU A 71 18.55 -20.56 -0.45
CA LEU A 71 19.45 -20.47 -1.59
C LEU A 71 20.80 -19.86 -1.20
N ASP A 72 20.79 -18.82 -0.37
CA ASP A 72 22.00 -18.19 0.17
C ASP A 72 22.82 -19.19 1.01
N ALA A 73 22.14 -19.96 1.88
CA ALA A 73 22.78 -21.06 2.60
C ALA A 73 23.34 -22.13 1.64
N GLY A 74 22.66 -22.43 0.53
CA GLY A 74 23.13 -23.37 -0.48
C GLY A 74 24.41 -22.91 -1.17
N VAL A 75 24.54 -21.62 -1.46
CA VAL A 75 25.78 -21.03 -2.00
C VAL A 75 26.89 -21.06 -0.96
N HIS A 76 26.60 -20.62 0.27
CA HIS A 76 27.58 -20.59 1.36
C HIS A 76 28.12 -21.97 1.73
N ASN A 77 27.28 -23.01 1.66
CA ASN A 77 27.68 -24.39 1.92
C ASN A 77 28.24 -25.12 0.68
N GLY A 78 28.29 -24.47 -0.48
CA GLY A 78 28.83 -25.05 -1.71
C GLY A 78 27.97 -26.16 -2.33
N TRP A 79 26.66 -26.15 -2.12
CA TRP A 79 25.74 -27.15 -2.71
C TRP A 79 25.58 -26.99 -4.22
N TYR A 80 25.74 -25.76 -4.71
CA TYR A 80 25.80 -25.46 -6.14
C TYR A 80 26.74 -24.28 -6.40
N ASP A 81 27.37 -24.28 -7.57
CA ASP A 81 28.27 -23.24 -8.03
C ASP A 81 27.55 -22.31 -9.02
N ALA A 82 27.33 -21.07 -8.60
CA ALA A 82 26.75 -20.01 -9.43
C ALA A 82 27.68 -19.50 -10.55
N GLY A 83 28.96 -19.87 -10.54
CA GLY A 83 29.90 -19.63 -11.64
C GLY A 83 29.80 -20.68 -12.75
N ASN A 84 29.22 -21.85 -12.46
CA ASN A 84 29.11 -22.95 -13.40
C ASN A 84 27.81 -22.87 -14.20
N THR A 85 27.93 -22.61 -15.51
CA THR A 85 26.77 -22.47 -16.41
C THR A 85 25.88 -23.71 -16.44
N LEU A 86 26.46 -24.92 -16.41
CA LEU A 86 25.68 -26.17 -16.45
C LEU A 86 24.83 -26.31 -15.19
N GLN A 87 25.43 -26.05 -14.02
CA GLN A 87 24.71 -26.14 -12.75
C GLN A 87 23.57 -25.10 -12.68
N ILE A 88 23.80 -23.88 -13.16
CA ILE A 88 22.74 -22.87 -13.25
C ILE A 88 21.59 -23.31 -14.17
N MET A 89 21.89 -23.91 -15.32
CA MET A 89 20.85 -24.36 -16.25
C MET A 89 20.01 -25.48 -15.66
N ILE A 90 20.65 -26.47 -15.01
CA ILE A 90 19.96 -27.55 -14.31
C ILE A 90 19.13 -26.99 -13.16
N PHE A 91 19.72 -26.10 -12.36
CA PHE A 91 19.02 -25.43 -11.26
C PHE A 91 17.77 -24.72 -11.77
N ARG A 92 17.87 -23.90 -12.83
CA ARG A 92 16.70 -23.21 -13.41
C ARG A 92 15.66 -24.18 -13.94
N TRP A 93 16.08 -25.26 -14.59
CA TRP A 93 15.17 -26.25 -15.15
C TRP A 93 14.34 -26.97 -14.07
N ILE A 94 14.94 -27.26 -12.92
CA ILE A 94 14.25 -27.93 -11.79
C ILE A 94 13.49 -26.91 -10.93
N PHE A 95 14.17 -25.83 -10.57
CA PHE A 95 13.72 -24.90 -9.54
C PHE A 95 12.59 -23.99 -10.01
N ILE A 96 12.58 -23.55 -11.28
CA ILE A 96 11.53 -22.64 -11.78
C ILE A 96 10.15 -23.32 -11.77
N PRO A 97 9.96 -24.55 -12.31
CA PRO A 97 8.67 -25.23 -12.23
C PRO A 97 8.24 -25.55 -10.79
N TRP A 98 9.20 -25.92 -9.95
CA TRP A 98 8.93 -26.16 -8.53
C TRP A 98 8.47 -24.87 -7.81
N LEU A 99 9.19 -23.77 -8.00
CA LEU A 99 8.84 -22.46 -7.43
C LEU A 99 7.48 -21.98 -7.92
N GLN A 100 7.13 -22.24 -9.19
CA GLN A 100 5.81 -21.94 -9.73
C GLN A 100 4.70 -22.74 -9.03
N THR A 101 4.98 -23.99 -8.66
CA THR A 101 4.05 -24.85 -7.90
C THR A 101 3.83 -24.32 -6.50
N GLU A 102 4.89 -23.92 -5.80
CA GLU A 102 4.83 -23.27 -4.48
C GLU A 102 4.06 -21.93 -4.53
N LEU A 103 4.27 -21.13 -5.58
CA LEU A 103 3.51 -19.89 -5.78
C LEU A 103 2.01 -20.14 -6.02
N ASN A 104 1.66 -21.19 -6.76
CA ASN A 104 0.27 -21.59 -6.95
C ASN A 104 -0.37 -22.02 -5.61
N ALA A 105 0.34 -22.84 -4.82
CA ALA A 105 -0.11 -23.22 -3.49
C ALA A 105 -0.26 -22.02 -2.55
N TYR A 106 0.67 -21.05 -2.61
CA TYR A 106 0.57 -19.80 -1.86
C TYR A 106 -0.68 -19.01 -2.26
N LYS A 107 -0.93 -18.84 -3.56
CA LYS A 107 -2.12 -18.18 -4.09
C LYS A 107 -3.39 -18.85 -3.58
N ASP A 108 -3.47 -20.17 -3.69
CA ASP A 108 -4.64 -20.93 -3.25
C ASP A 108 -4.85 -20.79 -1.75
N ARG A 109 -3.80 -20.85 -0.95
CA ARG A 109 -3.89 -20.59 0.50
C ARG A 109 -4.42 -19.19 0.77
N VAL A 110 -3.84 -18.15 0.17
CA VAL A 110 -4.22 -16.75 0.44
C VAL A 110 -5.67 -16.45 0.02
N ASN A 111 -6.11 -17.04 -1.10
CA ASN A 111 -7.47 -16.85 -1.63
C ASN A 111 -8.52 -17.61 -0.82
N ASN A 112 -8.19 -18.81 -0.33
CA ASN A 112 -9.11 -19.63 0.46
C ASN A 112 -9.06 -19.33 1.97
N THR A 113 -8.07 -18.57 2.44
CA THR A 113 -8.02 -18.15 3.84
C THR A 113 -9.10 -17.09 4.10
N MET A 114 -10.05 -17.43 4.97
CA MET A 114 -11.09 -16.51 5.42
C MET A 114 -10.46 -15.24 6.00
N LYS A 115 -10.91 -14.07 5.53
CA LYS A 115 -10.45 -12.79 6.07
C LYS A 115 -11.11 -12.57 7.43
N CYS A 116 -10.37 -12.82 8.50
CA CYS A 116 -10.84 -12.52 9.85
C CYS A 116 -10.69 -11.03 10.15
N ARG A 117 -11.74 -10.44 10.73
CA ARG A 117 -11.67 -9.09 11.30
C ARG A 117 -10.76 -9.13 12.51
N ASP A 118 -9.72 -8.32 12.50
CA ASP A 118 -8.90 -8.07 13.67
C ASP A 118 -9.59 -7.03 14.55
N HIS A 119 -10.07 -7.45 15.74
CA HIS A 119 -10.75 -6.58 16.70
C HIS A 119 -9.79 -5.61 17.41
N ASN A 120 -8.49 -5.89 17.40
CA ASN A 120 -7.46 -5.04 17.97
C ASN A 120 -6.87 -4.06 16.96
N LYS A 121 -7.34 -4.12 15.70
CA LYS A 121 -6.92 -3.20 14.66
C LYS A 121 -7.48 -1.80 14.95
N VAL A 122 -6.66 -0.99 15.61
CA VAL A 122 -6.86 0.45 15.70
C VAL A 122 -6.57 1.04 14.33
N LEU A 123 -7.61 1.20 13.52
CA LEU A 123 -7.55 2.13 12.40
C LEU A 123 -7.43 3.54 13.01
N PRO A 124 -6.70 4.47 12.37
CA PRO A 124 -6.86 5.88 12.71
C PRO A 124 -8.35 6.21 12.54
N HIS A 125 -9.05 6.28 13.66
CA HIS A 125 -10.47 6.59 13.70
C HIS A 125 -10.58 8.11 13.73
N GLY A 126 -11.16 8.65 12.66
CA GLY A 126 -11.44 10.08 12.53
C GLY A 126 -10.72 10.73 11.36
N ILE A 127 -11.36 11.79 10.82
CA ILE A 127 -10.69 12.82 10.03
C ILE A 127 -9.52 13.37 10.88
N PRO A 128 -8.43 13.89 10.28
CA PRO A 128 -7.27 14.54 10.91
C PRO A 128 -7.49 15.58 12.03
N GLU A 129 -8.61 15.58 12.75
CA GLU A 129 -8.96 16.49 13.83
C GLU A 129 -7.90 16.57 14.93
N LEU A 130 -7.20 15.49 15.28
CA LEU A 130 -6.09 15.58 16.25
C LEU A 130 -4.93 16.43 15.71
N ILE A 131 -4.60 16.30 14.43
CA ILE A 131 -3.59 17.13 13.76
C ILE A 131 -4.11 18.57 13.59
N TYR A 132 -5.42 18.73 13.39
CA TYR A 132 -6.09 20.03 13.22
C TYR A 132 -6.25 20.80 14.55
N ASN A 133 -6.54 20.10 15.65
CA ASN A 133 -6.80 20.70 16.97
C ASN A 133 -5.53 20.80 17.82
N SER A 134 -4.51 19.99 17.55
CA SER A 134 -3.25 19.96 18.30
C SER A 134 -2.05 19.82 17.35
N PRO A 135 -1.83 20.78 16.44
CA PRO A 135 -0.72 20.73 15.47
C PRO A 135 0.66 20.78 16.14
N GLU A 136 0.73 21.38 17.34
CA GLU A 136 1.93 21.51 18.17
C GLU A 136 2.55 20.18 18.59
N ASP A 137 1.72 19.15 18.86
CA ASP A 137 2.19 17.81 19.21
C ASP A 137 2.91 17.10 18.06
N PHE A 138 2.72 17.60 16.83
CA PHE A 138 3.29 17.05 15.60
C PHE A 138 4.29 17.99 14.93
N GLY A 139 4.70 19.07 15.62
CA GLY A 139 5.64 20.06 15.09
C GLY A 139 5.10 20.87 13.91
N ALA A 140 3.78 20.97 13.77
CA ALA A 140 3.10 21.77 12.76
C ALA A 140 2.67 23.13 13.34
N LEU A 141 2.60 24.15 12.48
CA LEU A 141 2.16 25.50 12.86
C LEU A 141 0.63 25.60 12.75
N ASP A 142 -0.02 26.20 13.75
CA ASP A 142 -1.45 26.52 13.72
C ASP A 142 -1.69 27.81 12.92
N PHE A 143 -2.61 27.74 11.96
CA PHE A 143 -3.01 28.86 11.11
C PHE A 143 -4.51 29.18 11.22
N LYS A 144 -5.18 28.72 12.27
CA LYS A 144 -6.60 29.00 12.49
C LYS A 144 -6.81 30.51 12.72
N VAL A 145 -7.63 31.13 11.88
CA VAL A 145 -8.03 32.55 12.04
C VAL A 145 -9.13 32.60 13.11
N SER A 146 -8.92 33.44 14.13
CA SER A 146 -9.86 33.67 15.24
C SER A 146 -11.11 34.42 14.81
#